data_AF-A0A6I5YI60-F1
#
_entry.id   AF-A0A6I5YI60-F1
#
_cell.length_a   1.000
_cell.length_b   1.000
_cell.length_c   1.000
_cell.angle_alpha   90.00
_cell.angle_beta   90.00
_cell.angle_gamma   90.00
#
_symmetry.space_group_name_H-M   'P 1'
#
loop_
_entity.id
_entity.type
_entity.pdbx_description
1 polymer ?
#
loop_
_entity_poly.entity_id
_entity_poly.type
_entity_poly.pdbx_seq_one_letter_code
_entity_poly.pdbx_strand_id
1 'polypeptide(L)'
;MAFYSYILRCADGSYYTGHTDDLEARFAAHQSGAIKGYTSERIPVELMWSQEFGTRAEAMASEIQIKGWSRKKKEALIAGNWHKLKEAAISHTSPSLSDALRLRSGRTEGEAALENGLMEISTSPLPPVIVLVRPQLGENIGKAARAMLNFGLTEMRLVTPRDGWPNPDAGPAAAGADFILDEAQVYETLADAVADCAHVYATTVRKRGVTKPVVTPEEAAREIHGAQGRCAYVFGPERSGLETEDVAVARKILTVPINPEFGSLNLAQAVILCAYEWSKQADLAQPTITELGEPAPQAELEGMIEQLNTLLEKVGYFFPPDRAPATKLTLRNLLTKPGWNHLEVRTLRGVLSHLNRPRER
;
A
#
# COMPACT_ATOMS: atom_id res chain seq x y z
N MET A 1 24.11 25.85 9.77
CA MET A 1 23.09 26.88 9.46
C MET A 1 21.75 26.26 9.82
N ALA A 2 20.94 26.98 10.59
CA ALA A 2 19.61 26.55 10.98
C ALA A 2 18.61 26.84 9.85
N PHE A 3 17.62 25.97 9.66
CA PHE A 3 16.51 26.20 8.73
C PHE A 3 15.21 26.22 9.50
N TYR A 4 14.27 27.06 9.08
CA TYR A 4 13.00 27.26 9.76
C TYR A 4 11.85 26.94 8.84
N SER A 5 10.82 26.30 9.37
CA SER A 5 9.46 26.37 8.80
C SER A 5 8.61 27.27 9.70
N TYR A 6 7.69 28.04 9.13
CA TYR A 6 6.90 29.02 9.88
C TYR A 6 5.48 29.20 9.34
N ILE A 7 4.58 29.69 10.19
CA ILE A 7 3.21 30.09 9.83
C ILE A 7 3.03 31.58 10.15
N LEU A 8 2.55 32.34 9.15
CA LEU A 8 2.12 33.72 9.32
C LEU A 8 0.59 33.81 9.26
N ARG A 9 0.01 34.69 10.08
CA ARG A 9 -1.38 35.15 9.95
C ARG A 9 -1.40 36.44 9.15
N CYS A 10 -2.13 36.47 8.06
CA CYS A 10 -2.33 37.65 7.22
C CYS A 10 -3.47 38.54 7.75
N ALA A 11 -3.58 39.77 7.25
CA ALA A 11 -4.60 40.73 7.67
C ALA A 11 -6.05 40.27 7.39
N ASP A 12 -6.26 39.46 6.35
CA ASP A 12 -7.55 38.83 6.03
C ASP A 12 -7.86 37.60 6.89
N GLY A 13 -7.00 37.29 7.86
CA GLY A 13 -7.12 36.14 8.74
C GLY A 13 -6.74 34.80 8.08
N SER A 14 -6.18 34.81 6.87
CA SER A 14 -5.61 33.61 6.23
C SER A 14 -4.26 33.23 6.84
N TYR A 15 -3.85 31.97 6.63
CA TYR A 15 -2.55 31.46 7.09
C TYR A 15 -1.63 31.18 5.91
N TYR A 16 -0.46 31.83 5.92
CA TYR A 16 0.64 31.54 5.01
C TYR A 16 1.66 30.63 5.69
N THR A 17 2.24 29.70 4.94
CA THR A 17 3.27 28.76 5.45
C THR A 17 4.46 28.81 4.51
N GLY A 18 5.67 28.88 5.07
CA GLY A 18 6.92 28.91 4.30
C GLY A 18 8.09 28.32 5.06
N HIS A 19 9.23 28.18 4.38
CA HIS A 19 10.52 27.88 4.99
C HIS A 19 11.59 28.91 4.62
N THR A 20 12.64 29.03 5.42
CA THR A 20 13.76 29.97 5.22
C THR A 20 14.96 29.55 6.07
N ASP A 21 16.16 30.00 5.70
CA ASP A 21 17.39 29.88 6.51
C ASP A 21 17.60 31.07 7.45
N ASP A 22 16.93 32.20 7.17
CA ASP A 22 16.86 33.37 8.05
C ASP A 22 15.39 33.77 8.26
N LEU A 23 14.88 33.50 9.46
CA LEU A 23 13.46 33.75 9.81
C LEU A 23 13.17 35.23 10.03
N GLU A 24 14.10 35.96 10.65
CA GLU A 24 13.92 37.36 11.02
C GLU A 24 13.91 38.25 9.77
N ALA A 25 14.89 38.07 8.88
CA ALA A 25 14.95 38.78 7.62
C ALA A 25 13.75 38.45 6.72
N ARG A 26 13.32 37.17 6.68
CA ARG A 26 12.16 36.74 5.89
C ARG A 26 10.85 37.34 6.41
N PHE A 27 10.67 37.38 7.73
CA PHE A 27 9.49 37.99 8.34
C PHE A 27 9.43 39.50 8.07
N ALA A 28 10.54 40.22 8.25
CA ALA A 28 10.63 41.65 7.93
C ALA A 28 10.31 41.94 6.45
N ALA A 29 10.75 41.06 5.55
CA ALA A 29 10.47 41.18 4.11
C ALA A 29 8.99 40.94 3.78
N HIS A 30 8.30 40.05 4.49
CA HIS A 30 6.84 39.90 4.37
C HIS A 30 6.09 41.10 4.96
N GLN A 31 6.50 41.60 6.13
CA GLN A 31 5.85 42.70 6.82
C GLN A 31 5.93 44.02 6.04
N SER A 32 7.04 44.27 5.35
CA SER A 32 7.24 45.45 4.50
C SER A 32 6.61 45.34 3.11
N GLY A 33 6.09 44.17 2.73
CA GLY A 33 5.61 43.90 1.37
C GLY A 33 6.72 43.83 0.31
N ALA A 34 8.00 43.74 0.72
CA ALA A 34 9.14 43.66 -0.19
C ALA A 34 9.12 42.39 -1.06
N ILE A 35 8.52 41.30 -0.56
CA ILE A 35 8.30 40.06 -1.31
C ILE A 35 6.97 40.16 -2.06
N LYS A 36 7.03 40.43 -3.37
CA LYS A 36 5.85 40.39 -4.24
C LYS A 36 5.24 38.99 -4.25
N GLY A 37 3.97 38.87 -3.88
CA GLY A 37 3.25 37.59 -3.88
C GLY A 37 2.05 37.57 -2.93
N TYR A 38 1.72 36.37 -2.43
CA TYR A 38 0.51 36.14 -1.63
C TYR A 38 0.35 37.08 -0.43
N THR A 39 1.44 37.32 0.30
CA THR A 39 1.43 38.12 1.53
C THR A 39 1.55 39.62 1.30
N SER A 40 2.10 40.09 0.17
CA SER A 40 2.26 41.54 -0.10
C SER A 40 0.93 42.28 -0.24
N GLU A 41 -0.14 41.58 -0.61
CA GLU A 41 -1.50 42.13 -0.71
C GLU A 41 -2.29 42.00 0.61
N ARG A 42 -1.72 41.35 1.64
CA ARG A 42 -2.42 40.91 2.86
C ARG A 42 -1.64 41.23 4.15
N ILE A 43 -0.94 42.36 4.13
CA ILE A 43 -0.25 42.95 5.28
C ILE A 43 -1.23 43.75 6.17
N PRO A 44 -0.96 43.90 7.49
CA PRO A 44 0.18 43.35 8.23
C PRO A 44 0.11 41.84 8.42
N VAL A 45 1.27 41.20 8.59
CA VAL A 45 1.38 39.77 8.90
C VAL A 45 1.92 39.58 10.32
N GLU A 46 1.52 38.49 10.96
CA GLU A 46 1.98 38.13 12.32
C GLU A 46 2.57 36.73 12.33
N LEU A 47 3.74 36.56 12.94
CA LEU A 47 4.37 35.24 13.10
C LEU A 47 3.64 34.45 14.19
N MET A 48 2.95 33.38 13.79
CA MET A 48 2.13 32.57 14.71
C MET A 48 2.87 31.34 15.23
N TRP A 49 3.77 30.78 14.42
CA TRP A 49 4.50 29.55 14.76
C TRP A 49 5.78 29.45 13.93
N SER A 50 6.83 28.87 14.51
CA SER A 50 8.04 28.48 13.81
C SER A 50 8.71 27.28 14.46
N GLN A 51 9.40 26.47 13.66
CA GLN A 51 10.23 25.36 14.13
C GLN A 51 11.56 25.35 13.39
N GLU A 52 12.64 25.10 14.15
CA GLU A 52 14.01 24.96 13.66
C GLU A 52 14.33 23.51 13.24
N PHE A 53 15.11 23.36 12.18
CA PHE A 53 15.57 22.10 11.60
C PHE A 53 17.06 22.17 11.26
N GLY A 54 17.73 21.01 11.30
CA GLY A 54 19.15 20.89 10.98
C GLY A 54 19.46 21.01 9.49
N THR A 55 18.48 20.73 8.62
CA THR A 55 18.65 20.78 7.16
C THR A 55 17.51 21.49 6.44
N ARG A 56 17.80 22.04 5.25
CA ARG A 56 16.80 22.66 4.38
C ARG A 56 15.70 21.67 3.95
N ALA A 57 16.09 20.42 3.72
CA ALA A 57 15.16 19.38 3.27
C ALA A 57 14.09 19.08 4.32
N GLU A 58 14.47 19.03 5.60
CA GLU A 58 13.53 18.85 6.72
C GLU A 58 12.56 20.03 6.87
N ALA A 59 13.07 21.27 6.81
CA ALA A 59 12.24 22.48 6.87
C ALA A 59 11.25 22.55 5.69
N MET A 60 11.69 22.16 4.49
CA MET A 60 10.83 22.10 3.30
C MET A 60 9.77 20.99 3.40
N ALA A 61 10.13 19.81 3.92
CA ALA A 61 9.18 18.72 4.15
C ALA A 61 8.09 19.14 5.17
N SER A 62 8.49 19.83 6.24
CA SER A 62 7.57 20.40 7.22
C SER A 62 6.65 21.45 6.60
N GLU A 63 7.18 22.37 5.77
CA GLU A 63 6.34 23.33 5.02
C GLU A 63 5.28 22.62 4.17
N ILE A 64 5.69 21.64 3.35
CA ILE A 64 4.79 20.91 2.45
C ILE A 64 3.68 20.23 3.25
N GLN A 65 4.04 19.61 4.37
CA GLN A 65 3.08 18.95 5.26
C GLN A 65 2.07 19.94 5.85
N ILE A 66 2.56 21.04 6.45
CA ILE A 66 1.71 22.04 7.12
C ILE A 66 0.83 22.78 6.10
N LYS A 67 1.35 23.08 4.91
CA LYS A 67 0.63 23.84 3.87
C LYS A 67 -0.71 23.20 3.52
N GLY A 68 -0.76 21.86 3.45
CA GLY A 68 -1.97 21.07 3.18
C GLY A 68 -2.93 20.86 4.36
N TRP A 69 -2.61 21.36 5.56
CA TRP A 69 -3.47 21.18 6.73
C TRP A 69 -4.71 22.06 6.72
N SER A 70 -5.80 21.53 7.29
CA SER A 70 -7.00 22.30 7.58
C SER A 70 -6.69 23.46 8.54
N ARG A 71 -7.50 24.53 8.47
CA ARG A 71 -7.36 25.69 9.35
C ARG A 71 -7.35 25.29 10.84
N LYS A 72 -8.27 24.41 11.24
CA LYS A 72 -8.37 23.87 12.61
C LYS A 72 -7.07 23.20 13.07
N LYS A 73 -6.43 22.44 12.17
CA LYS A 73 -5.18 21.75 12.47
C LYS A 73 -4.00 22.72 12.58
N LYS A 74 -3.93 23.75 11.73
CA LYS A 74 -2.93 24.83 11.86
C LYS A 74 -3.12 25.62 13.16
N GLU A 75 -4.35 25.95 13.53
CA GLU A 75 -4.67 26.65 14.79
C GLU A 75 -4.30 25.82 16.03
N ALA A 76 -4.51 24.50 15.98
CA ALA A 76 -4.10 23.61 17.06
C ALA A 76 -2.56 23.53 17.21
N LEU A 77 -1.83 23.55 16.08
CA LEU A 77 -0.36 23.60 16.08
C LEU A 77 0.16 24.92 16.68
N ILE A 78 -0.40 26.05 16.23
CA ILE A 78 -0.07 27.39 16.75
C ILE A 78 -0.31 27.47 18.26
N ALA A 79 -1.40 26.88 18.75
CA ALA A 79 -1.74 26.87 20.16
C ALA A 79 -0.92 25.86 21.01
N GLY A 80 -0.03 25.06 20.39
CA GLY A 80 0.69 23.98 21.07
C GLY A 80 -0.23 22.89 21.64
N ASN A 81 -1.49 22.83 21.19
CA ASN A 81 -2.50 21.94 21.75
C ASN A 81 -2.51 20.62 20.96
N TRP A 82 -1.65 19.70 21.39
CA TRP A 82 -1.47 18.39 20.77
C TRP A 82 -2.76 17.56 20.74
N HIS A 83 -3.64 17.71 21.73
CA HIS A 83 -4.93 17.01 21.75
C HIS A 83 -5.84 17.47 20.61
N LYS A 84 -6.04 18.79 20.48
CA LYS A 84 -6.84 19.36 19.38
C LYS A 84 -6.20 19.14 18.01
N LEU A 85 -4.88 19.05 17.96
CA LEU A 85 -4.15 18.76 16.72
C LEU A 85 -4.46 17.34 16.23
N LYS A 86 -4.52 16.37 17.15
CA LYS A 86 -4.93 14.99 16.86
C LYS A 86 -6.39 14.92 16.42
N GLU A 87 -7.30 15.57 17.15
CA GLU A 87 -8.73 15.62 16.77
C GLU A 87 -8.94 16.24 15.38
N ALA A 88 -8.25 17.34 15.09
CA ALA A 88 -8.34 18.02 13.79
C ALA A 88 -7.63 17.27 12.63
N ALA A 89 -6.83 16.25 12.94
CA ALA A 89 -6.22 15.36 11.96
C ALA A 89 -7.17 14.24 11.50
N ILE A 90 -8.24 13.97 12.26
CA ILE A 90 -9.27 12.99 11.91
C ILE A 90 -10.17 13.62 10.84
N SER A 91 -10.11 13.09 9.62
CA SER A 91 -11.00 13.50 8.51
C SER A 91 -12.42 12.99 8.77
N HIS A 92 -13.37 13.90 9.04
CA HIS A 92 -14.81 13.61 9.03
C HIS A 92 -15.42 13.43 7.62
N THR A 93 -14.57 13.35 6.59
CA THR A 93 -14.97 13.14 5.18
C THR A 93 -14.65 11.75 4.66
N SER A 94 -14.29 10.82 5.55
CA SER A 94 -14.17 9.40 5.21
C SER A 94 -15.35 8.66 5.85
N PRO A 95 -16.18 7.95 5.05
CA PRO A 95 -17.28 7.18 5.63
C PRO A 95 -16.71 6.15 6.60
N SER A 96 -17.47 5.85 7.67
CA SER A 96 -17.13 4.75 8.56
C SER A 96 -16.91 3.48 7.73
N LEU A 97 -15.98 2.60 8.13
CA LEU A 97 -15.71 1.35 7.42
C LEU A 97 -17.00 0.53 7.23
N SER A 98 -17.92 0.60 8.19
CA SER A 98 -19.27 0.03 8.15
C SER A 98 -20.16 0.59 7.04
N ASP A 99 -20.10 1.90 6.77
CA ASP A 99 -20.89 2.53 5.70
C ASP A 99 -20.26 2.28 4.32
N ALA A 100 -18.93 2.27 4.23
CA ALA A 100 -18.21 1.93 3.01
C ALA A 100 -18.42 0.48 2.56
N LEU A 101 -18.58 -0.45 3.51
CA LEU A 101 -18.91 -1.86 3.25
C LEU A 101 -20.38 -2.03 2.84
N ARG A 102 -21.31 -1.26 3.41
CA ARG A 102 -22.74 -1.30 3.06
C ARG A 102 -23.02 -0.76 1.66
N LEU A 103 -22.46 0.39 1.32
CA LEU A 103 -22.62 1.05 0.00
C LEU A 103 -22.01 0.25 -1.16
N ARG A 104 -21.09 -0.68 -0.90
CA ARG A 104 -20.46 -1.55 -1.91
C ARG A 104 -21.15 -2.89 -2.12
N SER A 105 -22.11 -3.26 -1.26
CA SER A 105 -22.74 -4.58 -1.29
C SER A 105 -23.89 -4.74 -2.29
N GLY A 106 -24.27 -3.69 -3.04
CA GLY A 106 -25.18 -3.81 -4.19
C GLY A 106 -26.53 -4.49 -3.92
N ARG A 107 -27.00 -4.57 -2.67
CA ARG A 107 -28.31 -5.14 -2.36
C ARG A 107 -29.39 -4.09 -2.52
N THR A 108 -29.95 -4.00 -3.72
CA THR A 108 -31.32 -3.49 -3.90
C THR A 108 -32.31 -4.41 -3.21
N GLU A 109 -33.31 -3.80 -2.59
CA GLU A 109 -34.44 -4.43 -1.93
C GLU A 109 -35.16 -5.41 -2.86
N GLY A 110 -35.49 -6.60 -2.34
CA GLY A 110 -36.43 -7.53 -2.96
C GLY A 110 -35.91 -8.95 -3.07
N GLU A 111 -36.16 -9.78 -2.05
CA GLU A 111 -36.75 -11.11 -2.21
C GLU A 111 -36.98 -11.74 -0.83
N ALA A 112 -38.24 -11.70 -0.41
CA ALA A 112 -38.77 -12.55 0.64
C ALA A 112 -39.12 -13.92 0.04
N ALA A 113 -39.02 -14.94 0.89
CA ALA A 113 -39.37 -16.35 0.68
C ALA A 113 -38.26 -17.26 0.10
N LEU A 114 -37.55 -17.94 1.00
CA LEU A 114 -37.64 -19.40 1.16
C LEU A 114 -36.98 -19.80 2.49
N GLU A 115 -37.80 -20.29 3.41
CA GLU A 115 -37.41 -20.97 4.63
C GLU A 115 -36.71 -22.30 4.31
N ASN A 116 -35.83 -22.70 5.24
CA ASN A 116 -35.18 -23.99 5.44
C ASN A 116 -33.91 -24.28 4.62
N GLY A 117 -32.76 -24.13 5.27
CA GLY A 117 -31.50 -24.73 4.83
C GLY A 117 -30.30 -24.09 5.52
N LEU A 118 -29.79 -24.76 6.56
CA LEU A 118 -28.45 -24.64 7.16
C LEU A 118 -27.64 -23.40 6.76
N MET A 119 -27.47 -22.46 7.71
CA MET A 119 -26.46 -21.40 7.61
C MET A 119 -25.06 -22.03 7.46
N GLU A 120 -24.56 -22.12 6.23
CA GLU A 120 -23.12 -22.14 6.01
C GLU A 120 -22.56 -20.81 6.51
N ILE A 121 -21.98 -20.84 7.70
CA ILE A 121 -21.11 -19.77 8.19
C ILE A 121 -19.99 -19.68 7.15
N SER A 122 -19.99 -18.63 6.36
CA SER A 122 -18.88 -18.28 5.48
C SER A 122 -17.64 -18.05 6.34
N THR A 123 -16.85 -19.11 6.58
CA THR A 123 -15.61 -19.06 7.33
C THR A 123 -14.51 -18.47 6.44
N SER A 124 -14.56 -17.17 6.18
CA SER A 124 -13.36 -16.48 5.70
C SER A 124 -12.30 -16.63 6.79
N PRO A 125 -11.09 -17.12 6.47
CA PRO A 125 -10.03 -17.31 7.46
C PRO A 125 -9.72 -15.98 8.15
N LEU A 126 -9.64 -16.00 9.48
CA LEU A 126 -9.30 -14.81 10.26
C LEU A 126 -7.88 -14.35 9.91
N PRO A 127 -7.64 -13.04 9.70
CA PRO A 127 -6.29 -12.53 9.50
C PRO A 127 -5.35 -12.92 10.65
N PRO A 128 -4.08 -13.22 10.37
CA PRO A 128 -3.13 -13.59 11.40
C PRO A 128 -2.80 -12.39 12.30
N VAL A 129 -2.59 -12.69 13.58
CA VAL A 129 -2.10 -11.74 14.58
C VAL A 129 -0.60 -11.52 14.39
N ILE A 130 -0.15 -10.27 14.46
CA ILE A 130 1.28 -9.94 14.44
C ILE A 130 1.78 -9.74 15.88
N VAL A 131 2.70 -10.61 16.31
CA VAL A 131 3.27 -10.58 17.66
C VAL A 131 4.73 -10.14 17.60
N LEU A 132 5.04 -9.01 18.23
CA LEU A 132 6.41 -8.48 18.34
C LEU A 132 6.96 -8.78 19.74
N VAL A 133 7.96 -9.66 19.79
CA VAL A 133 8.60 -10.09 21.03
C VAL A 133 9.81 -9.24 21.33
N ARG A 134 9.76 -8.58 22.50
CA ARG A 134 10.80 -7.71 23.04
C ARG A 134 11.36 -6.70 22.02
N PRO A 135 10.50 -5.98 21.24
CA PRO A 135 10.97 -5.01 20.25
C PRO A 135 11.81 -3.92 20.93
N GLN A 136 12.89 -3.50 20.27
CA GLN A 136 13.84 -2.56 20.88
C GLN A 136 13.50 -1.10 20.63
N LEU A 137 13.00 -0.74 19.45
CA LEU A 137 12.77 0.64 19.07
C LEU A 137 11.29 0.89 18.74
N GLY A 138 10.71 1.94 19.33
CA GLY A 138 9.35 2.40 19.02
C GLY A 138 9.13 2.65 17.53
N GLU A 139 10.13 3.23 16.84
CA GLU A 139 10.09 3.42 15.39
C GLU A 139 9.87 2.12 14.60
N ASN A 140 10.46 1.00 15.04
CA ASN A 140 10.30 -0.28 14.35
C ASN A 140 8.92 -0.87 14.58
N ILE A 141 8.32 -0.64 15.75
CA ILE A 141 6.91 -0.96 16.02
C ILE A 141 6.01 -0.17 15.08
N GLY A 142 6.25 1.15 14.96
CA GLY A 142 5.51 2.00 14.02
C GLY A 142 5.66 1.55 12.56
N LYS A 143 6.89 1.29 12.10
CA LYS A 143 7.15 0.75 10.75
C LYS A 143 6.49 -0.61 10.52
N ALA A 144 6.42 -1.46 11.55
CA ALA A 144 5.71 -2.74 11.49
C ALA A 144 4.19 -2.53 11.36
N ALA A 145 3.58 -1.63 12.15
CA ALA A 145 2.15 -1.29 12.03
C ALA A 145 1.81 -0.74 10.64
N ARG A 146 2.67 0.14 10.10
CA ARG A 146 2.54 0.61 8.71
C ARG A 146 2.58 -0.53 7.71
N ALA A 147 3.53 -1.45 7.86
CA ALA A 147 3.66 -2.62 7.00
C ALA A 147 2.42 -3.53 7.09
N MET A 148 1.86 -3.72 8.27
CA MET A 148 0.62 -4.47 8.48
C MET A 148 -0.55 -3.85 7.71
N LEU A 149 -0.77 -2.54 7.89
CA LEU A 149 -1.91 -1.86 7.28
C LEU A 149 -1.84 -1.85 5.73
N ASN A 150 -0.64 -1.73 5.16
CA ASN A 150 -0.45 -1.83 3.70
C ASN A 150 -1.02 -3.13 3.11
N PHE A 151 -1.10 -4.19 3.91
CA PHE A 151 -1.54 -5.51 3.50
C PHE A 151 -2.77 -5.99 4.27
N GLY A 152 -3.55 -5.07 4.85
CA GLY A 152 -4.84 -5.38 5.47
C GLY A 152 -4.77 -6.11 6.82
N LEU A 153 -3.61 -6.18 7.46
CA LEU A 153 -3.47 -6.71 8.82
C LEU A 153 -3.63 -5.58 9.83
N THR A 154 -4.37 -5.84 10.91
CA THR A 154 -4.72 -4.80 11.89
C THR A 154 -4.44 -5.18 13.34
N GLU A 155 -4.33 -6.46 13.67
CA GLU A 155 -4.14 -6.90 15.05
C GLU A 155 -2.66 -7.04 15.41
N MET A 156 -2.19 -6.19 16.32
CA MET A 156 -0.83 -6.19 16.85
C MET A 156 -0.81 -6.57 18.34
N ARG A 157 0.13 -7.44 18.71
CA ARG A 157 0.45 -7.76 20.10
C ARG A 157 1.93 -7.54 20.38
N LEU A 158 2.23 -6.95 21.53
CA LEU A 158 3.58 -6.64 21.98
C LEU A 158 3.89 -7.47 23.22
N VAL A 159 5.04 -8.14 23.24
CA VAL A 159 5.50 -8.91 24.41
C VAL A 159 6.70 -8.22 25.00
N THR A 160 6.55 -7.65 26.20
CA THR A 160 7.64 -6.98 26.95
C THR A 160 8.47 -6.02 26.07
N PRO A 161 7.87 -4.97 25.47
CA PRO A 161 8.60 -4.00 24.67
C PRO A 161 9.68 -3.30 25.51
N ARG A 162 10.91 -3.24 25.00
CA ARG A 162 12.09 -2.85 25.79
C ARG A 162 12.00 -1.43 26.34
N ASP A 163 11.55 -0.50 25.51
CA ASP A 163 11.43 0.92 25.84
C ASP A 163 10.03 1.26 26.40
N GLY A 164 9.25 0.24 26.77
CA GLY A 164 7.88 0.38 27.27
C GLY A 164 6.84 0.67 26.18
N TRP A 165 5.58 0.71 26.60
CA TRP A 165 4.43 1.02 25.74
C TRP A 165 3.37 1.82 26.52
N PRO A 166 2.73 2.84 25.93
CA PRO A 166 2.92 3.38 24.57
C PRO A 166 4.25 4.12 24.39
N ASN A 167 4.79 4.13 23.17
CA ASN A 167 6.04 4.81 22.82
C ASN A 167 5.80 5.94 21.79
N PRO A 168 6.22 7.20 22.08
CA PRO A 168 5.94 8.35 21.21
C PRO A 168 6.63 8.26 19.83
N ASP A 169 7.74 7.53 19.72
CA ASP A 169 8.49 7.38 18.47
C ASP A 169 7.81 6.43 17.47
N ALA A 170 6.83 5.63 17.94
CA ALA A 170 6.08 4.71 17.09
C ALA A 170 5.07 5.45 16.18
N GLY A 171 4.44 6.51 16.66
CA GLY A 171 3.38 7.24 15.94
C GLY A 171 3.87 7.83 14.60
N PRO A 172 4.91 8.69 14.58
CA PRO A 172 5.44 9.25 13.34
C PRO A 172 5.87 8.18 12.32
N ALA A 173 6.38 7.04 12.80
CA ALA A 173 6.83 5.94 11.96
C ALA A 173 5.68 5.10 11.37
N ALA A 174 4.51 5.07 12.01
CA ALA A 174 3.32 4.37 11.55
C ALA A 174 2.62 5.05 10.35
N ALA A 175 2.82 6.36 10.18
CA ALA A 175 2.39 7.12 9.00
C ALA A 175 0.92 6.85 8.58
N GLY A 176 -0.02 6.95 9.52
CA GLY A 176 -1.46 6.74 9.28
C GLY A 176 -1.99 5.37 9.73
N ALA A 177 -1.12 4.48 10.21
CA ALA A 177 -1.49 3.24 10.89
C ALA A 177 -1.63 3.40 12.41
N ASP A 178 -1.95 4.62 12.89
CA ASP A 178 -1.99 4.96 14.31
C ASP A 178 -2.99 4.10 15.10
N PHE A 179 -4.14 3.75 14.51
CA PHE A 179 -5.14 2.92 15.17
C PHE A 179 -4.63 1.52 15.53
N ILE A 180 -3.71 0.94 14.75
CA ILE A 180 -3.09 -0.36 15.07
C ILE A 180 -2.23 -0.22 16.33
N LEU A 181 -1.59 0.93 16.53
CA LEU A 181 -0.80 1.20 17.73
C LEU A 181 -1.71 1.45 18.94
N ASP A 182 -2.80 2.19 18.75
CA ASP A 182 -3.77 2.49 19.81
C ASP A 182 -4.49 1.22 20.31
N GLU A 183 -4.77 0.28 19.41
CA GLU A 183 -5.40 -1.01 19.71
C GLU A 183 -4.38 -2.12 20.07
N ALA A 184 -3.07 -1.83 20.03
CA ALA A 184 -2.03 -2.82 20.29
C ALA A 184 -2.12 -3.35 21.73
N GLN A 185 -2.20 -4.68 21.87
CA GLN A 185 -2.29 -5.34 23.17
C GLN A 185 -0.89 -5.69 23.69
N VAL A 186 -0.64 -5.40 24.98
CA VAL A 186 0.66 -5.65 25.61
C VAL A 186 0.55 -6.84 26.56
N TYR A 187 1.51 -7.76 26.46
CA TYR A 187 1.60 -8.97 27.27
C TYR A 187 2.97 -9.07 27.93
N GLU A 188 3.02 -9.73 29.09
CA GLU A 188 4.28 -10.05 29.77
C GLU A 188 5.01 -11.21 29.09
N THR A 189 4.27 -12.26 28.71
CA THR A 189 4.85 -13.46 28.11
C THR A 189 4.34 -13.73 26.70
N LEU A 190 5.17 -14.43 25.90
CA LEU A 190 4.75 -14.86 24.57
C LEU A 190 3.60 -15.87 24.65
N ALA A 191 3.57 -16.72 25.67
CA ALA A 191 2.52 -17.71 25.85
C ALA A 191 1.14 -17.04 26.00
N ASP A 192 1.05 -15.96 26.79
CA ASP A 192 -0.20 -15.20 26.94
C ASP A 192 -0.59 -14.49 25.65
N ALA A 193 0.40 -13.93 24.93
CA ALA A 193 0.17 -13.23 23.68
C ALA A 193 -0.31 -14.12 22.53
N VAL A 194 -0.21 -15.44 22.63
CA VAL A 194 -0.67 -16.40 21.60
C VAL A 194 -1.67 -17.42 22.15
N ALA A 195 -2.22 -17.21 23.35
CA ALA A 195 -3.01 -18.22 24.05
C ALA A 195 -4.28 -18.64 23.29
N ASP A 196 -4.84 -17.73 22.48
CA ASP A 196 -6.00 -17.96 21.61
C ASP A 196 -5.64 -18.38 20.17
N CYS A 197 -4.34 -18.56 19.86
CA CYS A 197 -3.85 -18.94 18.54
C CYS A 197 -3.57 -20.44 18.42
N ALA A 198 -4.34 -21.14 17.58
CA ALA A 198 -4.15 -22.55 17.28
C ALA A 198 -2.87 -22.81 16.45
N HIS A 199 -2.46 -21.81 15.67
CA HIS A 199 -1.30 -21.90 14.78
C HIS A 199 -0.34 -20.74 15.04
N VAL A 200 0.89 -21.06 15.47
CA VAL A 200 1.91 -20.06 15.80
C VAL A 200 3.16 -20.31 14.97
N TYR A 201 3.64 -19.28 14.27
CA TYR A 201 4.79 -19.32 13.37
C TYR A 201 5.91 -18.41 13.90
N ALA A 202 7.02 -19.00 14.34
CA ALA A 202 8.18 -18.26 14.85
C ALA A 202 9.14 -17.88 13.71
N THR A 203 9.34 -16.59 13.47
CA THR A 203 10.26 -16.12 12.44
C THR A 203 11.72 -16.21 12.91
N THR A 204 12.55 -16.96 12.18
CA THR A 204 13.99 -16.99 12.43
C THR A 204 14.76 -17.46 11.21
N VAL A 205 15.98 -16.97 11.08
CA VAL A 205 16.94 -17.43 10.06
C VAL A 205 17.99 -18.38 10.65
N ARG A 206 17.99 -18.56 11.98
CA ARG A 206 18.98 -19.36 12.70
C ARG A 206 18.41 -20.73 13.00
N LYS A 207 19.21 -21.79 12.78
CA LYS A 207 18.92 -23.14 13.31
C LYS A 207 19.08 -23.11 14.83
N ARG A 208 18.02 -22.78 15.57
CA ARG A 208 18.01 -22.62 17.05
C ARG A 208 18.11 -23.93 17.85
N GLY A 209 18.60 -25.02 17.24
CA GLY A 209 18.70 -26.33 17.90
C GLY A 209 17.35 -27.00 18.20
N VAL A 210 16.23 -26.42 17.74
CA VAL A 210 14.89 -26.96 17.90
C VAL A 210 14.45 -27.66 16.62
N THR A 211 14.01 -28.92 16.74
CA THR A 211 13.49 -29.70 15.61
C THR A 211 12.00 -29.42 15.43
N LYS A 212 11.66 -28.44 14.59
CA LYS A 212 10.28 -28.11 14.18
C LYS A 212 10.19 -28.05 12.66
N PRO A 213 9.00 -28.29 12.07
CA PRO A 213 8.79 -28.06 10.64
C PRO A 213 9.15 -26.61 10.29
N VAL A 214 9.87 -26.45 9.18
CA VAL A 214 10.29 -25.15 8.65
C VAL A 214 9.45 -24.85 7.41
N VAL A 215 8.91 -23.65 7.34
CA VAL A 215 8.13 -23.14 6.21
C VAL A 215 8.67 -21.79 5.76
N THR A 216 8.47 -21.48 4.49
CA THR A 216 8.69 -20.14 3.92
C THR A 216 7.49 -19.22 4.22
N PRO A 217 7.63 -17.89 4.04
CA PRO A 217 6.50 -16.97 4.17
C PRO A 217 5.33 -17.30 3.23
N GLU A 218 5.60 -17.76 2.01
CA GLU A 218 4.57 -18.17 1.04
C GLU A 218 3.79 -19.41 1.53
N GLU A 219 4.51 -20.43 2.00
CA GLU A 219 3.89 -21.64 2.54
C GLU A 219 3.08 -21.34 3.80
N ALA A 220 3.62 -20.53 4.72
CA ALA A 220 2.92 -20.11 5.93
C ALA A 220 1.64 -19.33 5.59
N ALA A 221 1.69 -18.41 4.62
CA ALA A 221 0.52 -17.68 4.15
C ALA A 221 -0.57 -18.62 3.63
N ARG A 222 -0.21 -19.61 2.79
CA ARG A 222 -1.15 -20.61 2.27
C ARG A 222 -1.78 -21.45 3.38
N GLU A 223 -0.97 -21.86 4.35
CA GLU A 223 -1.48 -22.59 5.51
C GLU A 223 -2.45 -21.77 6.34
N ILE A 224 -2.17 -20.48 6.56
CA ILE A 224 -3.02 -19.58 7.34
C ILE A 224 -4.38 -19.38 6.68
N HIS A 225 -4.43 -19.22 5.35
CA HIS A 225 -5.69 -19.12 4.62
C HIS A 225 -6.52 -20.41 4.67
N GLY A 226 -5.86 -21.57 4.75
CA GLY A 226 -6.53 -22.87 4.90
C GLY A 226 -6.76 -23.33 6.34
N ALA A 227 -6.29 -22.57 7.33
CA ALA A 227 -6.31 -22.99 8.73
C ALA A 227 -7.66 -22.78 9.40
N GLN A 228 -8.00 -23.67 10.33
CA GLN A 228 -9.09 -23.46 11.27
C GLN A 228 -8.53 -22.90 12.58
N GLY A 229 -9.20 -21.89 13.15
CA GLY A 229 -8.75 -21.21 14.36
C GLY A 229 -7.76 -20.07 14.07
N ARG A 230 -7.35 -19.36 15.13
CA ARG A 230 -6.53 -18.16 14.97
C ARG A 230 -5.07 -18.50 14.70
N CYS A 231 -4.43 -17.69 13.87
CA CYS A 231 -3.03 -17.81 13.49
C CYS A 231 -2.23 -16.61 14.02
N ALA A 232 -0.95 -16.81 14.32
CA ALA A 232 -0.03 -15.75 14.71
C ALA A 232 1.34 -15.88 14.02
N TYR A 233 1.85 -14.74 13.53
CA TYR A 233 3.24 -14.58 13.18
C TYR A 233 4.00 -13.95 14.34
N VAL A 234 5.10 -14.56 14.76
CA VAL A 234 5.91 -14.12 15.90
C VAL A 234 7.27 -13.63 15.41
N PHE A 235 7.63 -12.41 15.79
CA PHE A 235 8.87 -11.75 15.41
C PHE A 235 9.70 -11.40 16.64
N GLY A 236 11.00 -11.67 16.59
CA GLY A 236 11.90 -11.38 17.70
C GLY A 236 12.59 -10.01 17.59
N PRO A 237 13.42 -9.67 18.59
CA PRO A 237 14.17 -8.41 18.60
C PRO A 237 15.14 -8.31 17.43
N GLU A 238 15.41 -7.07 17.00
CA GLU A 238 16.14 -6.71 15.78
C GLU A 238 17.54 -7.33 15.67
N ARG A 239 18.28 -7.40 16.78
CA ARG A 239 19.67 -7.89 16.79
C ARG A 239 19.78 -9.37 17.11
N SER A 240 18.99 -9.82 18.08
CA SER A 240 19.13 -11.16 18.65
C SER A 240 18.19 -12.17 18.01
N GLY A 241 17.08 -11.74 17.40
CA GLY A 241 15.98 -12.61 16.98
C GLY A 241 15.32 -13.34 18.17
N LEU A 242 14.37 -14.22 17.87
CA LEU A 242 13.67 -15.03 18.88
C LEU A 242 14.61 -15.95 19.63
N GLU A 243 14.43 -16.08 20.94
CA GLU A 243 15.15 -17.02 21.79
C GLU A 243 14.64 -18.46 21.57
N THR A 244 15.40 -19.44 22.04
CA THR A 244 15.03 -20.86 21.90
C THR A 244 13.68 -21.15 22.58
N GLU A 245 13.42 -20.51 23.72
CA GLU A 245 12.16 -20.61 24.47
C GLU A 245 10.98 -20.02 23.69
N ASP A 246 11.17 -18.88 23.02
CA ASP A 246 10.12 -18.31 22.16
C ASP A 246 9.80 -19.23 20.97
N VAL A 247 10.83 -19.79 20.34
CA VAL A 247 10.68 -20.74 19.23
C VAL A 247 9.98 -22.03 19.70
N ALA A 248 10.18 -22.43 20.96
CA ALA A 248 9.55 -23.61 21.54
C ALA A 248 8.02 -23.50 21.62
N VAL A 249 7.48 -22.29 21.84
CA VAL A 249 6.03 -22.02 21.86
C VAL A 249 5.40 -22.22 20.47
N ALA A 250 6.11 -21.87 19.41
CA ALA A 250 5.57 -21.92 18.05
C ALA A 250 5.40 -23.34 17.52
N ARG A 251 4.39 -23.60 16.68
CA ARG A 251 4.22 -24.91 16.03
C ARG A 251 5.22 -25.13 14.90
N LYS A 252 5.56 -24.06 14.19
CA LYS A 252 6.47 -24.08 13.03
C LYS A 252 7.47 -22.94 13.09
N ILE A 253 8.61 -23.15 12.46
CA ILE A 253 9.59 -22.12 12.18
C ILE A 253 9.28 -21.54 10.81
N LEU A 254 9.23 -20.22 10.72
CA LEU A 254 9.12 -19.48 9.46
C LEU A 254 10.47 -18.88 9.12
N THR A 255 11.05 -19.32 8.00
CA THR A 255 12.36 -18.85 7.53
C THR A 255 12.19 -18.10 6.22
N VAL A 256 12.53 -16.82 6.21
CA VAL A 256 12.59 -16.03 4.97
C VAL A 256 13.86 -16.43 4.20
N PRO A 257 13.76 -16.81 2.91
CA PRO A 257 14.93 -17.12 2.09
C PRO A 257 15.69 -15.83 1.76
N ILE A 258 16.78 -15.58 2.50
CA ILE A 258 17.67 -14.43 2.32
C ILE A 258 19.11 -14.89 2.08
N ASN A 259 19.99 -13.96 1.72
CA ASN A 259 21.42 -14.25 1.52
C ASN A 259 22.02 -14.91 2.78
N PRO A 260 22.54 -16.15 2.69
CA PRO A 260 23.16 -16.84 3.83
C PRO A 260 24.34 -16.08 4.44
N GLU A 261 25.03 -15.25 3.66
CA GLU A 261 26.17 -14.43 4.11
C GLU A 261 25.72 -13.16 4.86
N PHE A 262 24.46 -12.75 4.72
CA PHE A 262 23.90 -11.58 5.38
C PHE A 262 22.45 -11.82 5.83
N GLY A 263 22.32 -12.65 6.87
CA GLY A 263 21.03 -13.08 7.41
C GLY A 263 20.35 -12.09 8.37
N SER A 264 20.37 -10.78 8.09
CA SER A 264 19.82 -9.77 9.03
C SER A 264 18.78 -8.88 8.34
N LEU A 265 17.50 -9.20 8.54
CA LEU A 265 16.39 -8.33 8.14
C LEU A 265 16.02 -7.38 9.27
N ASN A 266 15.65 -6.14 8.94
CA ASN A 266 15.00 -5.25 9.89
C ASN A 266 13.62 -5.83 10.29
N LEU A 267 13.17 -5.58 11.52
CA LEU A 267 11.90 -6.09 12.03
C LEU A 267 10.71 -5.78 11.11
N ALA A 268 10.56 -4.53 10.68
CA ALA A 268 9.48 -4.13 9.80
C ALA A 268 9.60 -4.76 8.40
N GLN A 269 10.83 -5.06 7.94
CA GLN A 269 11.05 -5.81 6.70
C GLN A 269 10.68 -7.29 6.83
N ALA A 270 10.86 -7.91 8.00
CA ALA A 270 10.37 -9.27 8.22
C ALA A 270 8.83 -9.30 8.23
N VAL A 271 8.21 -8.32 8.92
CA VAL A 271 6.74 -8.16 8.97
C VAL A 271 6.18 -7.92 7.57
N ILE A 272 6.76 -7.00 6.79
CA ILE A 272 6.25 -6.65 5.46
C ILE A 272 6.25 -7.84 4.49
N LEU A 273 7.26 -8.72 4.56
CA LEU A 273 7.34 -9.91 3.71
C LEU A 273 6.25 -10.92 4.06
N CYS A 274 6.01 -11.17 5.35
CA CYS A 274 4.95 -12.09 5.77
C CYS A 274 3.56 -11.53 5.46
N ALA A 275 3.36 -10.23 5.68
CA ALA A 275 2.11 -9.54 5.37
C ALA A 275 1.84 -9.52 3.86
N TYR A 276 2.87 -9.27 3.04
CA TYR A 276 2.79 -9.33 1.59
C TYR A 276 2.42 -10.73 1.09
N GLU A 277 3.11 -11.79 1.53
CA GLU A 277 2.78 -13.16 1.11
C GLU A 277 1.37 -13.57 1.53
N TRP A 278 0.94 -13.18 2.74
CA TRP A 278 -0.44 -13.38 3.17
C TRP A 278 -1.43 -12.65 2.26
N SER A 279 -1.13 -11.42 1.88
CA SER A 279 -2.02 -10.58 1.08
C SER A 279 -2.30 -11.10 -0.33
N LYS A 280 -1.39 -11.90 -0.92
CA LYS A 280 -1.57 -12.45 -2.28
C LYS A 280 -2.79 -13.35 -2.42
N GLN A 281 -3.24 -13.92 -1.31
CA GLN A 281 -4.42 -14.78 -1.23
C GLN A 281 -5.58 -14.10 -0.50
N ALA A 282 -5.38 -12.88 -0.02
CA ALA A 282 -6.45 -12.04 0.51
C ALA A 282 -7.09 -11.25 -0.64
N ASP A 283 -8.40 -10.98 -0.53
CA ASP A 283 -9.15 -10.13 -1.46
C ASP A 283 -8.83 -8.63 -1.23
N LEU A 284 -7.54 -8.27 -1.27
CA LEU A 284 -7.13 -6.87 -1.30
C LEU A 284 -7.28 -6.34 -2.72
N ALA A 285 -7.92 -5.18 -2.86
CA ALA A 285 -8.17 -4.54 -4.14
C ALA A 285 -6.85 -4.41 -4.94
N GLN A 286 -6.77 -5.17 -6.04
CA GLN A 286 -5.67 -5.11 -6.98
C GLN A 286 -5.76 -3.83 -7.83
N PRO A 287 -4.64 -3.33 -8.39
CA PRO A 287 -4.67 -2.20 -9.32
C PRO A 287 -5.72 -2.45 -10.40
N THR A 288 -6.32 -1.38 -10.93
CA THR A 288 -7.35 -1.43 -11.98
C THR A 288 -6.84 -2.23 -13.17
N ILE A 289 -7.05 -3.56 -13.16
CA ILE A 289 -6.80 -4.42 -14.30
C ILE A 289 -7.86 -3.99 -15.29
N THR A 290 -7.46 -3.25 -16.31
CA THR A 290 -8.31 -3.04 -17.46
C THR A 290 -8.53 -4.42 -18.07
N GLU A 291 -9.76 -4.91 -18.03
CA GLU A 291 -10.14 -6.12 -18.75
C GLU A 291 -9.89 -5.87 -20.24
N LEU A 292 -8.77 -6.40 -20.73
CA LEU A 292 -8.56 -6.54 -22.16
C LEU A 292 -9.54 -7.63 -22.60
N GLY A 293 -10.52 -7.26 -23.43
CA GLY A 293 -11.53 -8.20 -23.90
C GLY A 293 -10.91 -9.47 -24.48
N GLU A 294 -11.61 -10.60 -24.38
CA GLU A 294 -11.08 -11.88 -24.83
C GLU A 294 -10.67 -11.85 -26.32
N PRO A 295 -9.61 -12.60 -26.70
CA PRO A 295 -9.23 -12.73 -28.10
C PRO A 295 -10.41 -13.18 -28.97
N ALA A 296 -10.55 -12.55 -30.14
CA ALA A 296 -11.58 -12.92 -31.11
C ALA A 296 -11.38 -14.37 -31.56
N PRO A 297 -12.46 -15.09 -31.92
CA PRO A 297 -12.41 -16.40 -32.53
C PRO A 297 -11.46 -16.41 -33.74
N GLN A 298 -10.71 -17.51 -33.89
CA GLN A 298 -9.73 -17.66 -34.96
C GLN A 298 -10.33 -17.42 -36.36
N ALA A 299 -11.61 -17.72 -36.56
CA ALA A 299 -12.30 -17.48 -37.83
C ALA A 299 -12.37 -15.98 -38.21
N GLU A 300 -12.56 -15.08 -37.24
CA GLU A 300 -12.59 -13.63 -37.49
C GLU A 300 -11.19 -13.12 -37.85
N LEU A 301 -10.18 -13.62 -37.12
CA LEU A 301 -8.79 -13.28 -37.37
C LEU A 301 -8.29 -13.79 -38.72
N GLU A 302 -8.59 -15.04 -39.09
CA GLU A 302 -8.25 -15.56 -40.42
C GLU A 302 -8.97 -14.79 -41.53
N GLY A 303 -10.23 -14.40 -41.33
CA GLY A 303 -10.94 -13.54 -42.29
C GLY A 303 -10.29 -12.17 -42.48
N MET A 304 -9.70 -11.60 -41.42
CA MET A 304 -8.90 -10.37 -41.51
C MET A 304 -7.56 -10.59 -42.22
N ILE A 305 -6.87 -11.69 -41.90
CA ILE A 305 -5.58 -12.05 -42.51
C ILE A 305 -5.76 -12.32 -44.01
N GLU A 306 -6.80 -13.04 -44.40
CA GLU A 306 -7.15 -13.29 -45.80
C GLU A 306 -7.41 -11.98 -46.54
N GLN A 307 -8.22 -11.09 -45.96
CA GLN A 307 -8.49 -9.77 -46.52
C GLN A 307 -7.21 -8.95 -46.75
N LEU A 308 -6.28 -8.95 -45.79
CA LEU A 308 -4.98 -8.28 -45.94
C LEU A 308 -4.14 -8.95 -47.04
N ASN A 309 -4.08 -10.27 -47.07
CA ASN A 309 -3.33 -11.01 -48.09
C ASN A 309 -3.83 -10.69 -49.49
N THR A 310 -5.15 -10.67 -49.73
CA THR A 310 -5.73 -10.28 -51.02
C THR A 310 -5.33 -8.86 -51.43
N LEU A 311 -5.26 -7.93 -50.49
CA LEU A 311 -4.79 -6.56 -50.76
C LEU A 311 -3.31 -6.52 -51.14
N LEU A 312 -2.48 -7.22 -50.37
CA LEU A 312 -1.04 -7.29 -50.58
C LEU A 312 -0.67 -8.00 -51.90
N GLU A 313 -1.47 -8.98 -52.33
CA GLU A 313 -1.33 -9.62 -53.64
C GLU A 313 -1.52 -8.63 -54.79
N LYS A 314 -2.56 -7.79 -54.74
CA LYS A 314 -2.85 -6.80 -55.80
C LYS A 314 -1.72 -5.80 -56.01
N VAL A 315 -1.03 -5.43 -54.93
CA VAL A 315 0.07 -4.45 -54.97
C VAL A 315 1.45 -5.12 -55.17
N GLY A 316 1.49 -6.44 -55.40
CA GLY A 316 2.72 -7.16 -55.73
C GLY A 316 3.66 -7.41 -54.54
N TYR A 317 3.20 -7.30 -53.29
CA TYR A 317 4.05 -7.46 -52.10
C TYR A 317 4.70 -8.85 -51.99
N PHE A 318 4.04 -9.89 -52.51
CA PHE A 318 4.52 -11.28 -52.44
C PHE A 318 5.46 -11.69 -53.59
N PHE A 319 6.06 -10.74 -54.30
CA PHE A 319 7.07 -11.03 -55.33
C PHE A 319 8.49 -11.03 -54.72
N PRO A 320 9.37 -12.02 -55.05
CA PRO A 320 9.19 -13.09 -56.02
C PRO A 320 8.38 -14.29 -55.50
N PRO A 321 7.76 -15.10 -56.38
CA PRO A 321 6.72 -16.08 -56.02
C PRO A 321 7.22 -17.21 -55.11
N ASP A 322 8.50 -17.56 -55.22
CA ASP A 322 9.18 -18.58 -54.42
C ASP A 322 9.20 -18.23 -52.93
N ARG A 323 9.19 -16.94 -52.58
CA ARG A 323 9.19 -16.46 -51.18
C ARG A 323 7.80 -16.17 -50.64
N ALA A 324 6.76 -16.20 -51.47
CA ALA A 324 5.39 -15.88 -51.07
C ALA A 324 4.87 -16.75 -49.90
N PRO A 325 5.06 -18.09 -49.90
CA PRO A 325 4.56 -18.94 -48.81
C PRO A 325 5.19 -18.60 -47.46
N ALA A 326 6.52 -18.42 -47.41
CA ALA A 326 7.23 -18.06 -46.20
C ALA A 326 6.82 -16.67 -45.68
N THR A 327 6.64 -15.70 -46.59
CA THR A 327 6.23 -14.34 -46.24
C THR A 327 4.82 -14.31 -45.65
N LYS A 328 3.87 -15.07 -46.22
CA LYS A 328 2.51 -15.21 -45.68
C LYS A 328 2.49 -15.86 -44.30
N LEU A 329 3.34 -16.85 -44.04
CA LEU A 329 3.48 -17.45 -42.71
C LEU A 329 4.03 -16.45 -41.68
N THR A 330 5.04 -15.66 -42.05
CA THR A 330 5.60 -14.61 -41.19
C THR A 330 4.54 -13.54 -40.87
N LEU A 331 3.77 -13.09 -41.86
CA LEU A 331 2.67 -12.15 -41.64
C LEU A 331 1.59 -12.73 -40.74
N ARG A 332 1.19 -13.99 -40.95
CA ARG A 332 0.23 -14.67 -40.06
C ARG A 332 0.73 -14.68 -38.62
N ASN A 333 1.98 -15.08 -38.39
CA ASN A 333 2.57 -15.09 -37.03
C ASN A 333 2.61 -13.70 -36.39
N LEU A 334 2.92 -12.66 -37.16
CA LEU A 334 2.90 -11.28 -36.68
C LEU A 334 1.49 -10.87 -36.25
N LEU A 335 0.45 -11.30 -36.98
CA LEU A 335 -0.93 -10.91 -36.76
C LEU A 335 -1.64 -11.77 -35.71
N THR A 336 -1.20 -13.00 -35.45
CA THR A 336 -1.77 -13.85 -34.39
C THR A 336 -1.19 -13.55 -33.00
N LYS A 337 0.07 -13.10 -32.93
CA LYS A 337 0.77 -12.82 -31.65
C LYS A 337 0.06 -11.83 -30.71
N PRO A 338 -0.59 -10.74 -31.16
CA PRO A 338 -1.16 -9.74 -30.25
C PRO A 338 -2.41 -10.17 -29.49
N GLY A 339 -3.10 -11.25 -29.88
CA GLY A 339 -4.32 -11.72 -29.19
C GLY A 339 -5.51 -10.76 -29.31
N TRP A 340 -5.74 -10.23 -30.52
CA TRP A 340 -6.74 -9.21 -30.83
C TRP A 340 -8.14 -9.60 -30.38
N ASN A 341 -8.87 -8.69 -29.73
CA ASN A 341 -10.28 -8.88 -29.43
C ASN A 341 -11.19 -8.58 -30.64
N HIS A 342 -12.47 -8.89 -30.53
CA HIS A 342 -13.46 -8.70 -31.60
C HIS A 342 -13.50 -7.26 -32.15
N LEU A 343 -13.40 -6.25 -31.27
CA LEU A 343 -13.46 -4.85 -31.66
C LEU A 343 -12.22 -4.45 -32.46
N GLU A 344 -11.05 -4.93 -32.05
CA GLU A 344 -9.78 -4.65 -32.72
C GLU A 344 -9.73 -5.30 -34.11
N VAL A 345 -10.13 -6.57 -34.22
CA VAL A 345 -10.24 -7.27 -35.51
C VAL A 345 -11.22 -6.53 -36.43
N ARG A 346 -12.41 -6.18 -35.94
CA ARG A 346 -13.41 -5.43 -36.71
C ARG A 346 -12.89 -4.07 -37.16
N THR A 347 -12.17 -3.36 -36.30
CA THR A 347 -11.56 -2.07 -36.60
C THR A 347 -10.54 -2.20 -37.72
N LEU A 348 -9.62 -3.17 -37.63
CA LEU A 348 -8.61 -3.38 -38.67
C LEU A 348 -9.25 -3.84 -39.99
N ARG A 349 -10.26 -4.73 -39.98
CA ARG A 349 -11.02 -5.07 -41.19
C ARG A 349 -11.68 -3.83 -41.82
N GLY A 350 -12.16 -2.90 -41.01
CA GLY A 350 -12.67 -1.60 -41.45
C GLY A 350 -11.62 -0.75 -42.16
N VAL A 351 -10.41 -0.66 -41.58
CA VAL A 351 -9.25 0.01 -42.19
C VAL A 351 -8.88 -0.63 -43.54
N LEU A 352 -8.74 -1.96 -43.58
CA LEU A 352 -8.43 -2.71 -44.81
C LEU A 352 -9.49 -2.48 -45.89
N SER A 353 -10.77 -2.41 -45.52
CA SER A 353 -11.87 -2.15 -46.45
C SER A 353 -11.76 -0.76 -47.08
N HIS A 354 -11.39 0.25 -46.29
CA HIS A 354 -11.17 1.62 -46.78
C HIS A 354 -9.93 1.73 -47.67
N LEU A 355 -8.85 1.00 -47.36
CA LEU A 355 -7.66 0.94 -48.22
C LEU A 355 -7.96 0.28 -49.58
N ASN A 356 -8.87 -0.70 -49.63
CA ASN A 356 -9.26 -1.35 -50.89
C ASN A 356 -10.14 -0.46 -51.78
N ARG A 357 -10.87 0.48 -51.20
CA ARG A 357 -11.80 1.40 -51.89
C ARG A 357 -11.66 2.80 -51.29
N PRO A 358 -10.63 3.57 -51.69
CA PRO A 358 -10.49 4.94 -51.23
C PRO A 358 -11.74 5.72 -51.66
N ARG A 359 -12.40 6.42 -50.71
CA ARG A 359 -13.46 7.35 -51.08
C ARG A 359 -12.85 8.48 -51.92
N GLU A 360 -13.39 8.71 -53.12
CA GLU A 360 -13.16 9.98 -53.81
C GLU A 360 -13.68 11.10 -52.91
N ARG A 361 -12.82 12.09 -52.63
CA ARG A 361 -13.12 13.22 -51.75
C ARG A 361 -13.79 14.34 -52.51
#